data_AF-A0A6B3H740-F1
#
_entry.id   AF-A0A6B3H740-F1
#
_cell.length_a   1.000
_cell.length_b   1.000
_cell.length_c   1.000
_cell.angle_alpha   90.00
_cell.angle_beta   90.00
_cell.angle_gamma   90.00
#
_symmetry.space_group_name_H-M   'P 1'
#
loop_
_entity.id
_entity.type
_entity.pdbx_description
1 polymer ?
#
loop_
_entity_poly.entity_id
_entity_poly.type
_entity_poly.pdbx_seq_one_letter_code
_entity_poly.pdbx_strand_id
1 'polypeptide(L)'
;HRALQQFLADVYWGDLDVLLLDLPPGTGDIAISVAQLVPNAEILVVTTPQQAAAEVAERAGSIAVQTHQKIVGVVENMSGMPCPHCDEMVDV
;
A
#
# COMPACT_ATOMS: atom_id res chain seq x y z
N HIS A 1 0.46 13.56 11.91
CA HIS A 1 0.53 12.09 12.09
C HIS A 1 0.34 11.64 13.54
N ARG A 2 -0.58 12.25 14.29
CA ARG A 2 -0.83 11.83 15.68
C ARG A 2 -1.55 10.47 15.73
N ALA A 3 -2.48 10.22 14.82
CA ALA A 3 -3.24 8.97 14.77
C ALA A 3 -2.34 7.74 14.54
N LEU A 4 -1.41 7.79 13.57
CA LEU A 4 -0.47 6.68 13.31
C LEU A 4 0.43 6.40 14.53
N GLN A 5 0.96 7.45 15.17
CA GLN A 5 1.74 7.30 16.40
C GLN A 5 0.91 6.68 17.52
N GLN A 6 -0.35 7.10 17.70
CA GLN A 6 -1.25 6.51 18.70
C GLN A 6 -1.60 5.07 18.38
N PHE A 7 -1.83 4.70 17.11
CA PHE A 7 -2.10 3.31 16.75
C PHE A 7 -0.90 2.39 17.00
N LEU A 8 0.32 2.89 16.80
CA LEU A 8 1.54 2.13 17.04
C LEU A 8 1.92 2.06 18.53
N ALA A 9 1.60 3.08 19.32
CA ALA A 9 2.04 3.19 20.72
C ALA A 9 0.96 2.87 21.77
N ASP A 10 -0.30 3.26 21.52
CA ASP A 10 -1.37 3.26 22.53
C ASP A 10 -2.31 2.05 22.40
N VAL A 11 -2.27 1.32 21.28
CA VAL A 11 -3.08 0.12 21.05
C VAL A 11 -2.33 -1.11 21.54
N TYR A 12 -3.00 -1.93 22.36
CA TYR A 12 -2.49 -3.23 22.75
C TYR A 12 -2.73 -4.27 21.66
N TRP A 13 -1.68 -4.57 20.91
CA TRP A 13 -1.70 -5.54 19.82
C TRP A 13 -1.44 -6.99 20.27
N GLY A 14 -0.83 -7.19 21.44
CA GLY A 14 -0.42 -8.51 21.93
C GLY A 14 0.80 -9.06 21.20
N ASP A 15 0.87 -10.38 21.06
CA ASP A 15 1.91 -11.08 20.30
C ASP A 15 1.45 -11.18 18.84
N LEU A 16 2.00 -10.32 17.97
CA LEU A 16 1.66 -10.25 16.55
C LEU A 16 2.82 -10.74 15.69
N ASP A 17 2.52 -11.67 14.78
CA ASP A 17 3.44 -12.03 13.71
C ASP A 17 3.51 -10.97 12.61
N VAL A 18 2.35 -10.36 12.29
CA VAL A 18 2.19 -9.42 11.18
C VAL A 18 1.21 -8.31 11.54
N LEU A 19 1.54 -7.07 11.17
CA LEU A 19 0.65 -5.92 11.23
C LEU A 19 0.53 -5.31 9.82
N LEU A 20 -0.69 -5.29 9.28
CA LEU A 20 -0.99 -4.62 8.01
C LEU A 20 -1.43 -3.18 8.27
N LEU A 21 -0.81 -2.23 7.57
CA LEU A 21 -1.15 -0.81 7.63
C LEU A 21 -1.85 -0.40 6.33
N ASP A 22 -3.15 -0.13 6.41
CA ASP A 22 -3.90 0.43 5.29
C ASP A 22 -3.69 1.95 5.24
N LEU A 23 -2.79 2.38 4.36
CA LEU A 23 -2.42 3.77 4.21
C LEU A 23 -3.43 4.47 3.29
N PRO A 24 -3.84 5.72 3.58
CA PRO A 24 -4.66 6.47 2.65
C PRO A 24 -3.91 6.66 1.32
N PRO A 25 -4.65 6.86 0.23
CA PRO A 25 -4.09 6.84 -1.12
C PRO A 25 -3.09 7.99 -1.35
N GLY A 26 -2.16 7.74 -2.26
CA GLY A 26 -1.19 8.72 -2.72
C GLY A 26 0.19 8.57 -2.08
N THR A 27 1.02 9.59 -2.29
CA THR A 27 2.47 9.55 -2.04
C THR A 27 2.89 10.57 -0.99
N GLY A 28 1.93 11.04 -0.19
CA GLY A 28 2.11 12.20 0.68
C GLY A 28 2.87 11.89 1.97
N ASP A 29 2.72 12.80 2.92
CA ASP A 29 3.38 12.82 4.23
C ASP A 29 3.23 11.52 5.04
N ILE A 30 2.21 10.69 4.74
CA ILE A 30 1.97 9.43 5.48
C ILE A 30 3.02 8.37 5.14
N ALA A 31 3.41 8.21 3.87
CA ALA A 31 4.45 7.24 3.50
C ALA A 31 5.80 7.61 4.17
N ILE A 32 6.15 8.90 4.14
CA ILE A 32 7.35 9.43 4.81
C ILE A 32 7.27 9.22 6.33
N SER A 33 6.10 9.49 6.92
CA SER A 33 5.91 9.28 8.36
C SER A 33 5.98 7.81 8.77
N VAL A 34 5.48 6.89 7.94
CA VAL A 34 5.66 5.45 8.17
C VAL A 34 7.14 5.09 8.12
N ALA A 35 7.90 5.59 7.15
CA ALA A 35 9.34 5.35 7.08
C ALA A 35 10.09 5.87 8.32
N GLN A 36 9.65 6.99 8.89
CA GLN A 36 10.26 7.55 10.10
C GLN A 36 9.88 6.79 11.38
N LEU A 37 8.62 6.36 11.50
CA LEU A 37 8.09 5.70 12.70
C LEU A 37 8.37 4.20 12.73
N VAL A 38 8.35 3.56 11.56
CA VAL A 38 8.53 2.12 11.37
C VAL A 38 9.52 1.90 10.20
N PRO A 39 10.82 2.17 10.39
CA PRO A 39 11.81 2.17 9.30
C PRO A 39 11.99 0.82 8.61
N ASN A 40 11.68 -0.27 9.31
CA ASN A 40 11.75 -1.64 8.77
C ASN A 40 10.44 -2.10 8.12
N ALA A 41 9.44 -1.22 7.99
CA ALA A 41 8.19 -1.57 7.33
C ALA A 41 8.44 -1.90 5.85
N GLU A 42 7.84 -2.99 5.41
CA GLU A 42 7.81 -3.40 4.01
C GLU A 42 6.59 -2.80 3.31
N ILE A 43 6.74 -2.40 2.05
CA ILE A 43 5.71 -1.71 1.26
C ILE A 43 5.19 -2.63 0.16
N LEU A 44 3.87 -2.82 0.14
CA LEU A 44 3.13 -3.42 -0.97
C LEU A 44 2.40 -2.31 -1.72
N VAL A 45 2.73 -2.12 -3.00
CA VAL A 45 2.07 -1.09 -3.82
C VAL A 45 0.83 -1.71 -4.46
N VAL A 46 -0.32 -1.05 -4.34
CA VAL A 46 -1.57 -1.47 -4.97
C VAL A 46 -1.99 -0.41 -6.00
N THR A 47 -2.32 -0.84 -7.21
CA THR A 47 -2.77 0.01 -8.31
C THR A 47 -3.94 -0.62 -9.05
N THR A 48 -4.48 0.08 -10.03
CA THR A 48 -5.42 -0.44 -11.04
C THR A 48 -4.86 -0.20 -12.45
N PRO A 49 -5.41 -0.82 -13.52
CA PRO A 49 -4.86 -0.71 -14.88
C PRO A 49 -4.98 0.70 -15.47
N GLN A 50 -5.87 1.53 -14.93
CA GLN A 50 -6.06 2.90 -15.41
C GLN A 50 -4.77 3.70 -15.19
N GLN A 51 -4.28 4.35 -16.25
CA GLN A 51 -3.01 5.05 -16.27
C GLN A 51 -2.83 6.03 -15.09
N ALA A 52 -3.88 6.76 -14.72
CA ALA A 52 -3.83 7.70 -13.59
C ALA A 52 -3.50 7.03 -12.24
N ALA A 53 -4.00 5.80 -12.00
CA ALA A 53 -3.68 5.05 -10.79
C ALA A 53 -2.24 4.52 -10.83
N ALA A 54 -1.81 4.00 -11.98
CA ALA A 54 -0.45 3.53 -12.19
C ALA A 54 0.60 4.64 -11.95
N GLU A 55 0.35 5.85 -12.44
CA GLU A 55 1.24 7.00 -12.21
C GLU A 55 1.35 7.37 -10.72
N VAL A 56 0.27 7.24 -9.95
CA VAL A 56 0.29 7.48 -8.50
C VAL A 56 1.05 6.37 -7.77
N ALA A 57 0.85 5.11 -8.18
CA ALA A 57 1.54 3.95 -7.64
C ALA A 57 3.05 4.01 -7.89
N GLU A 58 3.47 4.42 -9.10
CA GLU A 58 4.88 4.61 -9.45
C GLU A 58 5.57 5.65 -8.57
N ARG A 59 4.89 6.78 -8.33
CA ARG A 59 5.39 7.81 -7.41
C ARG A 59 5.46 7.29 -5.96
N ALA A 60 4.49 6.49 -5.52
CA ALA A 60 4.51 5.88 -4.17
C ALA A 60 5.71 4.94 -4.01
N GLY A 61 5.95 4.07 -5.00
CA GLY A 61 7.11 3.20 -5.04
C GLY A 61 8.42 3.99 -5.05
N SER A 62 8.50 5.06 -5.82
CA SER A 62 9.68 5.93 -5.87
C SER A 62 10.02 6.55 -4.51
N ILE A 63 9.00 6.96 -3.73
CA ILE A 63 9.21 7.48 -2.37
C ILE A 63 9.69 6.38 -1.43
N ALA A 64 9.10 5.18 -1.48
CA ALA A 64 9.55 4.05 -0.67
C ALA A 64 11.04 3.73 -0.91
N VAL A 65 11.50 3.79 -2.17
CA VAL A 65 12.93 3.61 -2.50
C VAL A 65 13.78 4.75 -1.90
N GLN A 66 13.34 6.01 -2.02
CA GLN A 66 14.06 7.16 -1.47
C GLN A 66 14.14 7.13 0.07
N THR A 67 13.12 6.58 0.73
CA THR A 67 13.08 6.39 2.19
C THR A 67 13.73 5.09 2.64
N HIS A 68 14.38 4.35 1.73
CA HIS A 68 15.07 3.07 1.99
C HIS A 68 14.15 1.97 2.53
N GLN A 69 12.85 2.07 2.27
CA GLN A 69 11.92 1.00 2.58
C GLN A 69 11.96 -0.08 1.51
N LYS A 70 11.77 -1.33 1.93
CA LYS A 70 11.74 -2.48 1.03
C LYS A 70 10.36 -2.57 0.38
N ILE A 71 10.31 -2.55 -0.94
CA ILE A 71 9.10 -2.89 -1.70
C ILE A 71 9.04 -4.40 -1.86
N VAL A 72 7.97 -5.03 -1.37
CA VAL A 72 7.78 -6.49 -1.46
C VAL A 72 7.09 -6.92 -2.75
N GLY A 73 6.36 -6.01 -3.38
CA GLY A 73 5.70 -6.28 -4.65
C GLY A 73 4.75 -5.17 -5.07
N VAL A 74 4.16 -5.38 -6.25
CA VAL A 74 3.10 -4.54 -6.82
C VAL A 74 1.91 -5.43 -7.15
N VAL A 75 0.72 -4.99 -6.78
CA VAL A 75 -0.56 -5.65 -7.10
C VAL A 75 -1.35 -4.73 -8.00
N GLU A 76 -1.62 -5.17 -9.23
CA GLU A 76 -2.59 -4.52 -10.12
C GLU A 76 -3.97 -5.16 -9.89
N ASN A 77 -4.79 -4.47 -9.10
CA ASN A 77 -6.16 -4.85 -8.80
C ASN A 77 -7.09 -4.45 -9.97
N MET A 78 -8.27 -5.07 -10.07
CA MET A 78 -9.26 -4.77 -11.12
C MET A 78 -8.70 -4.91 -12.55
N SER A 79 -7.75 -5.82 -12.76
CA SER A 79 -7.14 -6.13 -14.06
C SER A 79 -8.00 -7.05 -14.95
N GLY A 80 -9.24 -7.28 -14.54
CA GLY A 80 -10.22 -8.12 -15.21
C GLY A 80 -11.09 -8.87 -14.22
N MET A 81 -12.28 -9.25 -14.63
CA MET A 81 -13.21 -10.06 -13.87
C MET A 81 -13.68 -11.24 -14.73
N PRO A 82 -13.67 -12.48 -14.22
CA PRO A 82 -14.32 -13.59 -14.91
C PRO A 82 -15.83 -13.36 -14.92
N CYS A 83 -16.45 -13.37 -16.11
CA CYS A 83 -17.89 -13.25 -16.24
C CYS A 83 -18.59 -14.40 -15.48
N PRO A 84 -19.53 -14.11 -14.56
CA PRO A 84 -20.16 -15.15 -13.72
C PRO A 84 -21.07 -16.12 -14.50
N HIS A 85 -21.27 -15.89 -15.80
CA HIS A 85 -22.11 -16.71 -16.67
C HIS A 85 -21.33 -17.55 -17.68
N CYS A 86 -20.13 -17.11 -18.08
CA CYS A 86 -19.36 -17.77 -19.14
C CYS A 86 -17.84 -17.88 -18.86
N ASP A 87 -17.35 -17.40 -17.72
CA ASP A 87 -15.93 -17.36 -17.33
C ASP A 87 -15.00 -16.61 -18.30
N GLU A 88 -15.55 -15.95 -19.33
CA GLU A 88 -14.78 -15.05 -20.19
C GLU A 88 -14.32 -13.83 -19.38
N MET A 89 -13.08 -13.41 -19.60
CA MET A 89 -12.49 -12.24 -18.93
C MET A 89 -13.16 -10.97 -19.47
N VAL A 90 -13.72 -10.16 -18.56
CA VAL A 90 -14.26 -8.83 -18.85
C VAL A 90 -13.44 -7.76 -18.16
N ASP A 91 -13.32 -6.59 -18.78
CA ASP A 91 -12.69 -5.42 -18.17
C ASP A 91 -13.53 -4.87 -17.00
N VAL A 92 -12.87 -4.32 -15.99
CA VAL A 92 -13.48 -3.77 -14.75
C VAL A 92 -13.35 -2.26 -14.69
#